data_AF-A0A101WK82-F1
#
_entry.id   AF-A0A101WK82-F1
#
_cell.length_a   1.000
_cell.length_b   1.000
_cell.length_c   1.000
_cell.angle_alpha   90.00
_cell.angle_beta   90.00
_cell.angle_gamma   90.00
#
_symmetry.space_group_name_H-M   'P 1'
#
loop_
_entity.id
_entity.type
_entity.pdbx_description
1 polymer ?
#
loop_
_entity_poly.entity_id
_entity_poly.type
_entity_poly.pdbx_seq_one_letter_code
_entity_poly.pdbx_strand_id
1 'polypeptide(L)'
;MLEYIEKLQQMLRKREFSPSYVAICVQYAERLLDNNLPVIFDKTHLALLIGFDEKYLHRLYFFSDKLYQQIKIPKKNGTYREISIPVEGLKYIQRWILDNILYKLSISGEATGFVPNRSIIDNAKKHINRDLVINMDIKDFFPTIRIQSYLCHRHGLSLPSVV
;
A
#
# COMPACT_ATOMS: atom_id res chain seq x y z
N MET A 1 1.68 -22.20 0.04
CA MET A 1 2.82 -21.56 -0.66
C MET A 1 3.35 -22.47 -1.76
N LEU A 2 3.90 -23.65 -1.44
CA LEU A 2 4.42 -24.61 -2.42
C LEU A 2 3.43 -24.96 -3.54
N GLU A 3 2.18 -25.27 -3.19
CA GLU A 3 1.13 -25.60 -4.17
C GLU A 3 0.87 -24.47 -5.19
N TYR A 4 0.93 -23.19 -4.76
CA TYR A 4 0.73 -22.05 -5.66
C TYR A 4 1.89 -21.94 -6.66
N ILE A 5 3.13 -22.08 -6.17
CA ILE A 5 4.35 -21.98 -7.00
C ILE A 5 4.41 -23.12 -8.02
N GLU A 6 4.09 -24.34 -7.61
CA GLU A 6 4.03 -25.49 -8.52
C GLU A 6 3.00 -25.28 -9.63
N LYS A 7 1.80 -24.82 -9.27
CA LYS A 7 0.74 -24.47 -10.24
C LYS A 7 1.18 -23.36 -11.20
N LEU A 8 1.82 -22.30 -10.69
CA LEU A 8 2.36 -21.21 -11.49
C LEU A 8 3.40 -21.72 -12.50
N GLN A 9 4.37 -22.51 -12.04
CA GLN A 9 5.41 -23.08 -12.90
C GLN A 9 4.82 -23.97 -14.00
N GLN A 10 3.90 -24.86 -13.65
CA GLN A 10 3.23 -25.73 -14.62
C GLN A 10 2.47 -24.92 -15.67
N MET A 11 1.72 -23.89 -15.23
CA MET A 11 0.94 -23.04 -16.13
C MET A 11 1.82 -22.23 -17.10
N LEU A 12 2.94 -21.67 -16.62
CA LEU A 12 3.85 -20.90 -17.46
C LEU A 12 4.59 -21.80 -18.46
N ARG A 13 5.04 -22.99 -18.04
CA ARG A 13 5.68 -23.97 -18.94
C ARG A 13 4.72 -24.48 -20.00
N LYS A 14 3.45 -24.73 -19.65
CA LYS A 14 2.40 -25.15 -20.59
C LYS A 14 2.11 -24.09 -21.67
N ARG A 15 2.38 -22.82 -21.37
CA ARG A 15 2.26 -21.69 -22.31
C ARG A 15 3.55 -21.38 -23.07
N GLU A 16 4.55 -22.26 -22.98
CA GLU A 16 5.83 -22.17 -23.71
C GLU A 16 6.64 -20.90 -23.41
N PHE A 17 6.48 -20.32 -22.21
CA PHE A 17 7.34 -19.23 -21.76
C PHE A 17 8.78 -19.72 -21.53
N SER A 18 9.76 -18.83 -21.78
CA SER A 18 11.17 -19.17 -21.61
C SER A 18 11.50 -19.57 -20.16
N PRO A 19 12.44 -20.51 -19.94
CA PRO A 19 12.84 -20.92 -18.59
C PRO A 19 13.29 -19.74 -17.71
N SER A 20 13.94 -18.73 -18.31
CA SER A 20 14.36 -17.51 -17.62
C SER A 20 13.16 -16.68 -17.14
N TYR A 21 12.13 -16.51 -17.97
CA TYR A 21 10.91 -15.80 -17.58
C TYR A 21 10.17 -16.53 -16.46
N VAL A 22 10.05 -17.87 -16.56
CA VAL A 22 9.43 -18.69 -15.51
C VAL A 22 10.16 -18.51 -14.18
N ALA A 23 11.50 -18.57 -14.18
CA ALA A 23 12.30 -18.38 -12.96
C ALA A 23 12.06 -17.01 -12.32
N ILE A 24 11.99 -15.96 -13.14
CA ILE A 24 11.74 -14.59 -12.67
C ILE A 24 10.34 -14.45 -12.04
N CYS A 25 9.31 -14.99 -12.68
CA CYS A 25 7.95 -14.96 -12.14
C CYS A 25 7.82 -15.74 -10.82
N VAL A 26 8.49 -16.90 -10.73
CA VAL A 26 8.52 -17.72 -9.51
C VAL A 26 9.22 -16.97 -8.39
N GLN A 27 10.42 -16.45 -8.63
CA GLN A 27 11.18 -15.70 -7.63
C GLN A 27 10.40 -14.46 -7.14
N TYR A 28 9.70 -13.77 -8.04
CA TYR A 28 8.81 -12.67 -7.68
C TYR A 28 7.68 -13.13 -6.75
N ALA A 29 7.00 -14.23 -7.10
CA ALA A 29 5.89 -14.75 -6.33
C ALA A 29 6.35 -15.26 -4.95
N GLU A 30 7.44 -16.02 -4.87
CA GLU A 30 8.02 -16.52 -3.62
C GLU A 30 8.29 -15.37 -2.65
N ARG A 31 9.01 -14.34 -3.11
CA ARG A 31 9.32 -13.17 -2.29
C ARG A 31 8.08 -12.50 -1.72
N LEU A 32 7.00 -12.39 -2.49
CA LEU A 32 5.75 -11.79 -1.99
C LEU A 32 5.07 -12.70 -0.98
N LEU A 33 4.98 -14.01 -1.28
CA LEU A 33 4.36 -14.98 -0.39
C LEU A 33 5.11 -15.09 0.95
N ASP A 34 6.44 -15.03 0.93
CA ASP A 34 7.29 -15.01 2.14
C ASP A 34 7.01 -13.79 3.02
N ASN A 35 6.62 -12.68 2.41
CA ASN A 35 6.21 -11.45 3.10
C ASN A 35 4.70 -11.38 3.36
N ASN A 36 3.96 -12.48 3.16
CA ASN A 36 2.50 -12.55 3.27
C ASN A 36 1.73 -11.58 2.36
N LEU A 37 2.36 -11.12 1.28
CA LEU A 37 1.79 -10.19 0.31
C LEU A 37 1.07 -10.95 -0.82
N PRO A 38 -0.02 -10.37 -1.37
CA PRO A 38 -0.67 -10.94 -2.54
C PRO A 38 0.26 -10.85 -3.76
N VAL A 39 0.34 -11.92 -4.54
CA VAL A 39 1.08 -11.94 -5.81
C VAL A 39 0.27 -11.17 -6.86
N ILE A 40 0.83 -10.12 -7.44
CA ILE A 40 0.17 -9.28 -8.45
C ILE A 40 1.09 -9.14 -9.66
N PHE A 41 0.69 -9.65 -10.83
CA PHE A 41 1.54 -9.61 -12.02
C PHE A 41 1.21 -8.42 -12.93
N ASP A 42 -0.06 -8.06 -13.01
CA ASP A 42 -0.56 -7.01 -13.88
C ASP A 42 -1.86 -6.41 -13.34
N LYS A 43 -2.37 -5.40 -14.06
CA LYS A 43 -3.63 -4.70 -13.74
C LYS A 43 -4.85 -5.62 -13.75
N THR A 44 -4.88 -6.64 -14.61
CA THR A 44 -6.00 -7.58 -14.70
C THR A 44 -6.02 -8.49 -13.49
N HIS A 45 -4.86 -9.00 -13.08
CA HIS A 45 -4.69 -9.77 -11.86
C HIS A 45 -5.06 -8.95 -10.63
N LEU A 46 -4.63 -7.68 -10.56
CA LEU A 46 -5.04 -6.78 -9.48
C LEU A 46 -6.56 -6.59 -9.42
N ALA A 47 -7.21 -6.37 -10.57
CA ALA A 47 -8.66 -6.21 -10.65
C ALA A 47 -9.39 -7.46 -10.13
N LEU A 48 -8.93 -8.65 -10.52
CA LEU A 48 -9.46 -9.94 -10.04
C LEU A 48 -9.31 -10.10 -8.52
N LEU A 49 -8.16 -9.71 -7.95
CA LEU A 49 -7.90 -9.81 -6.51
C LEU A 49 -8.75 -8.84 -5.68
N ILE A 50 -9.01 -7.63 -6.19
CA ILE A 50 -9.87 -6.66 -5.52
C ILE A 50 -11.36 -7.02 -5.72
N GLY A 51 -11.70 -7.74 -6.79
CA GLY A 51 -13.08 -8.10 -7.14
C GLY A 51 -13.78 -7.05 -8.01
N PHE A 52 -13.02 -6.32 -8.84
CA PHE A 52 -13.58 -5.39 -9.82
C PHE A 52 -13.32 -5.83 -11.25
N ASP A 53 -14.18 -5.36 -12.16
CA ASP A 53 -13.88 -5.38 -13.58
C ASP A 53 -12.69 -4.44 -13.91
N GLU A 54 -11.84 -4.86 -14.85
CA GLU A 54 -10.65 -4.08 -15.24
C GLU A 54 -11.01 -2.68 -15.75
N LYS A 55 -12.11 -2.53 -16.50
CA LYS A 55 -12.54 -1.21 -17.03
C LYS A 55 -13.00 -0.30 -15.90
N TYR A 56 -13.62 -0.85 -14.87
CA TYR A 56 -14.01 -0.09 -13.69
C TYR A 56 -12.78 0.38 -12.90
N LEU A 57 -11.82 -0.51 -12.66
CA LEU A 57 -10.56 -0.17 -11.99
C LEU A 57 -9.80 0.92 -12.78
N HIS A 58 -9.72 0.76 -14.11
CA HIS A 58 -9.10 1.74 -15.00
C HIS A 58 -9.80 3.11 -14.92
N ARG A 59 -11.13 3.15 -14.86
CA ARG A 59 -11.89 4.40 -14.69
C ARG A 59 -11.57 5.07 -13.36
N LEU A 60 -11.54 4.32 -12.27
CA LEU A 60 -11.22 4.87 -10.94
C LEU A 60 -9.79 5.42 -10.88
N TYR A 61 -8.84 4.74 -11.51
CA TYR A 61 -7.46 5.23 -11.63
C TYR A 61 -7.39 6.52 -12.44
N PHE A 62 -7.98 6.54 -13.65
CA PHE A 62 -7.88 7.69 -14.55
C PHE A 62 -8.52 8.97 -13.98
N PHE A 63 -9.57 8.83 -13.18
CA PHE A 63 -10.28 9.96 -12.58
C PHE A 63 -9.94 10.19 -11.11
N SER A 64 -8.92 9.52 -10.55
CA SER A 64 -8.65 9.49 -9.10
C SER A 64 -8.70 10.87 -8.42
N ASP A 65 -8.14 11.89 -9.06
CA ASP A 65 -8.05 13.25 -8.50
C ASP A 65 -9.42 13.94 -8.38
N LYS A 66 -10.39 13.54 -9.22
CA LYS A 66 -11.76 14.06 -9.24
C LYS A 66 -12.73 13.23 -8.40
N LEU A 67 -12.25 12.13 -7.81
CA LEU A 67 -13.05 11.20 -7.03
C LEU A 67 -13.01 11.48 -5.52
N TYR A 68 -12.72 12.72 -5.15
CA TYR A 68 -12.76 13.20 -3.78
C TYR A 68 -13.75 14.35 -3.63
N GLN A 69 -14.59 14.24 -2.62
CA GLN A 69 -15.42 15.34 -2.14
C GLN A 69 -14.65 16.11 -1.07
N GLN A 70 -14.62 17.44 -1.18
CA GLN A 70 -14.03 18.29 -0.17
C GLN A 70 -15.07 18.74 0.83
N ILE A 71 -14.77 18.59 2.12
CA ILE A 71 -15.54 19.19 3.21
C ILE A 71 -14.63 20.06 4.09
N LYS A 72 -15.22 21.00 4.82
CA LYS A 72 -14.51 21.88 5.74
C LYS A 72 -14.97 21.62 7.17
N ILE A 73 -14.02 21.36 8.07
CA ILE A 73 -14.27 21.20 9.50
C ILE A 73 -13.66 22.39 10.24
N PRO A 74 -14.43 23.15 11.05
CA PRO A 74 -13.88 24.27 11.80
C PRO A 74 -12.85 23.79 12.84
N LYS A 75 -11.73 24.52 12.93
CA LYS A 75 -10.75 24.37 14.02
C LYS A 75 -11.13 25.29 15.18
N LYS A 76 -10.60 24.98 16.37
CA LYS A 76 -10.75 25.82 17.57
C LYS A 76 -10.25 27.26 17.40
N ASN A 77 -9.33 27.49 16.47
CA ASN A 77 -8.74 28.80 16.20
C ASN A 77 -9.45 29.61 15.09
N GLY A 78 -10.65 29.20 14.68
CA GLY A 78 -11.45 29.91 13.66
C GLY A 78 -11.07 29.61 12.20
N THR A 79 -9.98 28.87 11.94
CA THR A 79 -9.63 28.40 10.59
C THR A 79 -10.32 27.05 10.28
N TYR A 80 -10.20 26.56 9.04
CA TYR A 80 -10.81 25.28 8.63
C TYR A 80 -9.76 24.18 8.39
N ARG A 81 -10.13 22.92 8.63
CA ARG A 81 -9.48 21.73 8.08
C ARG A 81 -10.24 21.32 6.83
N GLU A 82 -9.56 21.30 5.69
CA GLU A 82 -10.10 20.68 4.48
C GLU A 82 -9.90 19.17 4.58
N ILE A 83 -10.97 18.41 4.31
CA ILE A 83 -10.96 16.95 4.33
C ILE A 83 -11.41 16.46 2.96
N SER A 84 -10.53 15.69 2.33
CA SER A 84 -10.80 14.98 1.08
C SER A 84 -11.42 13.62 1.37
N ILE A 85 -12.68 13.42 1.02
CA ILE A 85 -13.41 12.15 1.20
C ILE A 85 -13.47 11.43 -0.14
N PRO A 86 -12.81 10.26 -0.30
CA PRO A 86 -12.92 9.49 -1.53
C PRO A 86 -14.34 8.94 -1.72
N VAL A 87 -14.78 8.82 -2.97
CA VAL A 87 -15.99 8.04 -3.29
C VAL A 87 -15.84 6.58 -2.86
N GLU A 88 -16.95 5.89 -2.59
CA GLU A 88 -16.93 4.55 -2.00
C GLU A 88 -16.11 3.52 -2.80
N GLY A 89 -16.14 3.55 -4.14
CA GLY A 89 -15.32 2.66 -4.97
C GLY A 89 -13.81 2.86 -4.78
N LEU A 90 -13.37 4.13 -4.72
CA LEU A 90 -11.95 4.45 -4.48
C LEU A 90 -11.54 4.13 -3.05
N LYS A 91 -12.41 4.44 -2.08
CA LYS A 91 -12.23 4.11 -0.66
C LYS A 91 -12.08 2.61 -0.44
N TYR A 92 -12.87 1.79 -1.13
CA TYR A 92 -12.77 0.34 -1.07
C TYR A 92 -11.40 -0.15 -1.55
N ILE A 93 -10.93 0.34 -2.71
CA ILE A 93 -9.60 -0.03 -3.23
C ILE A 93 -8.49 0.37 -2.25
N GLN A 94 -8.56 1.59 -1.71
CA GLN A 94 -7.59 2.08 -0.72
C GLN A 94 -7.59 1.22 0.54
N ARG A 95 -8.77 0.81 1.02
CA ARG A 95 -8.90 -0.12 2.15
C ARG A 95 -8.32 -1.49 1.82
N TRP A 96 -8.60 -2.02 0.63
CA TRP A 96 -8.03 -3.30 0.20
C TRP A 96 -6.50 -3.25 0.18
N ILE A 97 -5.91 -2.18 -0.35
CA ILE A 97 -4.45 -1.97 -0.35
C ILE A 97 -3.91 -1.88 1.07
N LEU A 98 -4.58 -1.13 1.93
CA LEU A 98 -4.19 -0.95 3.33
C LEU A 98 -4.13 -2.30 4.07
N ASP A 99 -5.20 -3.09 3.97
CA ASP A 99 -5.35 -4.33 4.72
C ASP A 99 -4.50 -5.48 4.14
N ASN A 100 -4.40 -5.57 2.81
CA ASN A 100 -3.73 -6.70 2.15
C ASN A 100 -2.24 -6.47 1.89
N ILE A 101 -1.79 -5.21 1.85
CA ILE A 101 -0.41 -4.85 1.53
C ILE A 101 0.21 -4.06 2.68
N LEU A 102 -0.28 -2.86 2.97
CA LEU A 102 0.45 -1.90 3.82
C LEU A 102 0.57 -2.34 5.27
N TYR A 103 -0.48 -2.93 5.86
CA TYR A 103 -0.44 -3.44 7.24
C TYR A 103 0.41 -4.70 7.42
N LYS A 104 0.83 -5.35 6.33
CA LYS A 104 1.72 -6.51 6.38
C LYS A 104 3.19 -6.14 6.27
N LEU A 105 3.50 -4.90 5.90
CA LEU A 105 4.88 -4.42 5.78
C LEU A 105 5.48 -4.21 7.16
N SER A 106 6.77 -4.54 7.29
CA SER A 106 7.53 -4.24 8.49
C SER A 106 7.68 -2.73 8.66
N ILE A 107 7.33 -2.22 9.83
CA ILE A 107 7.53 -0.82 10.21
C ILE A 107 8.42 -0.74 11.45
N SER A 108 8.92 0.45 11.76
CA SER A 108 9.70 0.68 12.98
C SER A 108 8.90 0.28 14.23
N GLY A 109 9.59 -0.36 15.19
CA GLY A 109 9.06 -0.61 16.54
C GLY A 109 8.65 0.66 17.29
N GLU A 110 9.15 1.81 16.84
CA GLU A 110 8.85 3.11 17.43
C GLU A 110 7.60 3.79 16.89
N ALA A 111 7.12 3.42 15.70
CA ALA A 111 5.98 4.06 15.05
C ALA A 111 4.65 3.69 15.74
N THR A 112 3.90 4.66 16.24
CA THR A 112 2.61 4.40 16.93
C THR A 112 1.40 4.95 16.19
N GLY A 113 1.58 5.99 15.37
CA GLY A 113 0.52 6.59 14.58
C GLY A 113 0.05 5.68 13.44
N PHE A 114 -1.27 5.52 13.30
CA PHE A 114 -1.92 4.73 12.24
C PHE A 114 -1.54 3.23 12.19
N VAL A 115 -0.90 2.71 13.23
CA VAL A 115 -0.50 1.30 13.34
C VAL A 115 -1.59 0.50 14.05
N PRO A 116 -2.03 -0.64 13.51
CA PRO A 116 -2.97 -1.54 14.19
C PRO A 116 -2.45 -1.95 15.58
N ASN A 117 -3.37 -2.04 16.54
CA ASN A 117 -3.06 -2.45 17.92
C ASN A 117 -2.05 -1.54 18.66
N ARG A 118 -1.82 -0.31 18.19
CA ARG A 118 -1.08 0.72 18.92
C ARG A 118 -2.00 1.92 19.17
N SER A 119 -1.75 2.60 20.27
CA SER A 119 -2.57 3.73 20.71
C SER A 119 -1.71 4.96 21.01
N ILE A 120 -2.39 6.10 21.16
CA ILE A 120 -1.78 7.34 21.65
C ILE A 120 -1.14 7.17 23.03
N ILE A 121 -1.63 6.24 23.84
CA ILE A 121 -1.10 5.92 25.17
C ILE A 121 0.26 5.23 25.02
N ASP A 122 0.40 4.29 24.08
CA ASP A 122 1.66 3.58 23.84
C ASP A 122 2.76 4.52 23.36
N ASN A 123 2.38 5.56 22.61
CA ASN A 123 3.29 6.64 22.26
C ASN A 123 3.73 7.43 23.51
N ALA A 124 2.77 7.90 24.30
CA ALA A 124 3.04 8.74 25.47
C ALA A 124 3.92 8.03 26.52
N LYS A 125 3.72 6.72 26.74
CA LYS A 125 4.49 5.92 27.70
C LYS A 125 6.01 6.02 27.49
N LYS A 126 6.48 6.11 26.25
CA LYS A 126 7.92 6.19 25.93
C LYS A 126 8.56 7.50 26.40
N HIS A 127 7.74 8.53 26.58
CA HIS A 127 8.16 9.89 26.97
C HIS A 127 8.02 10.19 28.46
N ILE A 128 7.42 9.29 29.25
CA ILE A 128 7.26 9.47 30.70
C ILE A 128 8.65 9.43 31.39
N ASN A 129 8.83 10.26 32.42
CA ASN A 129 10.06 10.38 33.22
C ASN A 129 11.32 10.67 32.39
N ARG A 130 11.18 11.46 31.32
CA ARG A 130 12.30 11.97 30.53
C ARG A 130 12.57 13.41 30.94
N ASP A 131 13.85 13.72 31.20
CA ASP A 131 14.28 15.07 31.58
C ASP A 131 14.08 16.09 30.44
N LEU A 132 14.08 15.63 29.20
CA LEU A 132 13.87 16.43 28.01
C LEU A 132 13.06 15.64 26.96
N VAL A 133 12.05 16.28 26.39
CA VAL A 133 11.26 15.76 25.26
C VAL A 133 11.29 16.79 24.15
N ILE A 134 11.83 16.41 22.99
CA ILE A 134 11.84 17.25 21.79
C ILE A 134 10.58 16.97 20.99
N ASN A 135 9.78 18.02 20.76
CA ASN A 135 8.59 17.94 19.92
C ASN A 135 8.91 18.47 18.52
N MET A 136 8.65 17.66 17.50
CA MET A 136 8.87 18.01 16.10
C MET A 136 7.61 17.66 15.30
N ASP A 137 7.23 18.54 14.37
CA ASP A 137 6.11 18.32 13.47
C ASP A 137 6.47 18.72 12.04
N ILE A 138 5.87 18.05 11.06
CA ILE A 138 6.10 18.29 9.64
C ILE A 138 4.92 19.10 9.10
N LYS A 139 5.21 20.32 8.64
CA LYS A 139 4.20 21.17 8.00
C LYS A 139 3.72 20.54 6.69
N ASP A 140 2.39 20.48 6.51
CA ASP A 140 1.73 20.01 5.29
C ASP A 140 2.22 18.63 4.82
N PHE A 141 2.26 17.66 5.74
CA PHE A 141 2.79 16.32 5.48
C PHE A 141 2.21 15.65 4.21
N PHE A 142 0.88 15.49 4.09
CA PHE A 142 0.31 14.77 2.94
C PHE A 142 0.54 15.47 1.59
N PRO A 143 0.31 16.79 1.44
CA PRO A 143 0.59 17.48 0.18
C PRO A 143 2.06 17.48 -0.25
N THR A 144 3.00 17.24 0.68
CA THR A 144 4.44 17.24 0.37
C THR A 144 4.97 15.89 -0.10
N ILE A 145 4.18 14.81 0.02
CA ILE A 145 4.58 13.48 -0.45
C ILE A 145 4.54 13.42 -1.99
N ARG A 146 5.70 13.19 -2.61
CA ARG A 146 5.84 13.00 -4.06
C ARG A 146 5.97 11.52 -4.42
N ILE A 147 5.62 11.15 -5.66
CA ILE A 147 5.82 9.77 -6.20
C ILE A 147 7.26 9.29 -5.99
N GLN A 148 8.24 10.14 -6.22
CA GLN A 148 9.66 9.82 -6.04
C GLN A 148 10.00 9.36 -4.61
N SER A 149 9.28 9.87 -3.60
CA SER A 149 9.48 9.53 -2.20
C SER A 149 9.19 8.04 -1.92
N TYR A 150 8.29 7.42 -2.68
CA TYR A 150 7.98 5.98 -2.56
C TYR A 150 9.05 5.09 -3.22
N LEU A 151 9.70 5.58 -4.29
CA LEU A 151 10.68 4.79 -5.05
C LEU A 151 11.99 4.58 -4.28
N CYS A 152 12.37 5.52 -3.40
CA CYS A 152 13.59 5.42 -2.59
C CYS A 152 13.51 4.36 -1.48
N HIS A 153 12.32 3.91 -1.08
CA HIS A 153 12.13 2.91 -0.02
C HIS A 153 11.88 1.49 -0.59
N ARG A 154 12.43 1.20 -1.78
CA ARG A 154 12.26 -0.07 -2.50
C ARG A 154 12.76 -1.25 -1.67
N HIS A 155 11.88 -1.84 -0.85
CA HIS A 155 12.06 -3.11 -0.15
C HIS A 155 12.01 -4.32 -1.11
N GLY A 156 12.64 -4.21 -2.29
CA GLY A 156 12.66 -5.30 -3.27
C GLY A 156 11.31 -5.65 -3.89
N LEU A 157 10.19 -4.99 -3.58
CA LEU A 157 8.85 -5.34 -4.05
C LEU A 157 8.55 -4.99 -5.53
N SER A 158 9.55 -4.71 -6.34
CA SER A 158 9.33 -4.35 -7.75
C SER A 158 8.81 -5.53 -8.57
N LEU A 159 7.85 -5.24 -9.46
CA LEU A 159 7.45 -6.13 -10.54
C LEU A 159 8.69 -6.61 -11.31
N PRO A 160 8.70 -7.87 -11.77
CA PRO A 160 9.77 -8.35 -12.62
C PRO A 160 9.81 -7.49 -13.88
N SER A 161 10.89 -6.74 -14.04
CA SER A 161 11.12 -5.92 -15.23
C SER A 161 11.69 -6.84 -16.30
N VAL A 162 10.82 -7.45 -17.11
CA VAL A 162 11.23 -8.10 -18.36
C VAL A 162 10.22 -7.70 -19.41
N VAL A 163 10.71 -6.88 -20.35
CA VAL A 163 10.05 -6.22 -21.50
C VAL A 163 9.30 -4.93 -21.16
#